data_AF-A0A7L4RMV3-F1
#
_entry.id   AF-A0A7L4RMV3-F1
#
_cell.length_a   1.000
_cell.length_b   1.000
_cell.length_c   1.000
_cell.angle_alpha   90.00
_cell.angle_beta   90.00
_cell.angle_gamma   90.00
#
_symmetry.space_group_name_H-M   'P 1'
#
loop_
_entity.id
_entity.type
_entity.pdbx_description
1 polymer ?
#
loop_
_entity_poly.entity_id
_entity_poly.type
_entity_poly.pdbx_seq_one_letter_code
_entity_poly.pdbx_strand_id
1 'polypeptide(L)'
;ILDAYAFAAGDEYRACTHNKGVMNGVDAVTIATGNDWRAIEAGAHAFAAMSGKYSPLTKYYKNENGDLIGEITLPVAVGLIGGATKTHPVARVCVKLLGVKSTRELGEVLAAVGLAQNFAALRALATEGIQAGHMKLHAKNIAVLAGAKGGLIDVIAQKMVEENKINSDRARELLKELSG
;
A
#
# COMPACT_ATOMS: atom_id res chain seq x y z
N ILE A 1 -13.19 -1.96 -0.89
CA ILE A 1 -12.11 -2.45 -1.79
C ILE A 1 -12.37 -2.06 -3.23
N LEU A 2 -13.53 -2.41 -3.80
CA LEU A 2 -13.89 -2.02 -5.17
C LEU A 2 -13.80 -0.50 -5.38
N ASP A 3 -14.28 0.31 -4.45
CA ASP A 3 -14.18 1.78 -4.55
C ASP A 3 -12.73 2.28 -4.51
N ALA A 4 -11.89 1.68 -3.67
CA ALA A 4 -10.47 2.04 -3.59
C ALA A 4 -9.71 1.67 -4.87
N TYR A 5 -10.09 0.55 -5.52
CA TYR A 5 -9.59 0.19 -6.84
C TYR A 5 -10.10 1.15 -7.92
N ALA A 6 -11.40 1.47 -7.93
CA ALA A 6 -11.99 2.40 -8.88
C ALA A 6 -11.33 3.78 -8.80
N PHE A 7 -10.99 4.24 -7.59
CA PHE A 7 -10.22 5.46 -7.39
C PHE A 7 -8.83 5.37 -8.04
N ALA A 8 -8.11 4.26 -7.85
CA ALA A 8 -6.81 4.05 -8.50
C ALA A 8 -6.91 3.92 -10.04
N ALA A 9 -8.01 3.39 -10.57
CA ALA A 9 -8.23 3.30 -12.02
C ALA A 9 -8.60 4.66 -12.64
N GLY A 10 -9.28 5.53 -11.88
CA GLY A 10 -9.68 6.87 -12.30
C GLY A 10 -8.54 7.90 -12.30
N ASP A 11 -7.63 7.82 -11.32
CA ASP A 11 -6.62 8.83 -11.03
C ASP A 11 -5.18 8.26 -11.06
N GLU A 12 -4.30 8.84 -11.87
CA GLU A 12 -2.90 8.42 -12.02
C GLU A 12 -2.08 8.63 -10.73
N TYR A 13 -2.37 9.68 -9.96
CA TYR A 13 -1.71 9.90 -8.67
C TYR A 13 -2.02 8.76 -7.70
N ARG A 14 -3.27 8.30 -7.71
CA ARG A 14 -3.66 7.14 -6.91
C ARG A 14 -3.12 5.84 -7.48
N ALA A 15 -3.11 5.66 -8.81
CA ALA A 15 -2.49 4.51 -9.46
C ALA A 15 -1.01 4.35 -9.09
N CYS A 16 -0.26 5.46 -8.97
CA CYS A 16 1.14 5.44 -8.55
C CYS A 16 1.28 4.83 -7.15
N THR A 17 0.49 5.33 -6.19
CA THR A 17 0.50 4.81 -4.81
C THR A 17 0.01 3.36 -4.73
N HIS A 18 -0.96 3.00 -5.57
CA HIS A 18 -1.50 1.64 -5.68
C HIS A 18 -0.43 0.65 -6.17
N ASN A 19 0.27 0.97 -7.24
CA ASN A 19 1.33 0.15 -7.80
C ASN A 19 2.55 0.09 -6.87
N LYS A 20 2.91 1.19 -6.21
CA LYS A 20 3.92 1.18 -5.13
C LYS A 20 3.58 0.14 -4.05
N GLY A 21 2.30 0.03 -3.70
CA GLY A 21 1.82 -0.99 -2.76
C GLY A 21 2.04 -2.42 -3.24
N VAL A 22 1.85 -2.70 -4.54
CA VAL A 22 2.19 -4.00 -5.16
C VAL A 22 3.70 -4.25 -5.03
N MET A 23 4.52 -3.27 -5.41
CA MET A 23 5.97 -3.41 -5.50
C MET A 23 6.63 -3.58 -4.13
N ASN A 24 6.05 -3.06 -3.04
CA ASN A 24 6.50 -3.38 -1.68
C ASN A 24 6.64 -4.89 -1.42
N GLY A 25 5.73 -5.71 -1.97
CA GLY A 25 5.77 -7.17 -1.80
C GLY A 25 6.68 -7.83 -2.83
N VAL A 26 6.58 -7.41 -4.10
CA VAL A 26 7.37 -7.95 -5.21
C VAL A 26 8.87 -7.75 -4.96
N ASP A 27 9.28 -6.54 -4.58
CA ASP A 27 10.68 -6.20 -4.35
C ASP A 27 11.25 -6.96 -3.16
N ALA A 28 10.47 -7.17 -2.11
CA ALA A 28 10.91 -7.94 -0.94
C ALA A 28 11.32 -9.37 -1.33
N VAL A 29 10.49 -10.06 -2.12
CA VAL A 29 10.80 -11.41 -2.60
C VAL A 29 11.93 -11.38 -3.63
N THR A 30 11.97 -10.36 -4.48
CA THR A 30 13.02 -10.19 -5.50
C THR A 30 14.40 -10.03 -4.85
N ILE A 31 14.51 -9.17 -3.84
CA ILE A 31 15.72 -8.99 -3.03
C ILE A 31 16.08 -10.28 -2.30
N ALA A 32 15.11 -10.91 -1.63
CA ALA A 32 15.34 -12.14 -0.86
C ALA A 32 15.84 -13.30 -1.73
N THR A 33 15.46 -13.33 -3.01
CA THR A 33 15.92 -14.34 -3.98
C THR A 33 17.16 -13.93 -4.77
N GLY A 34 17.71 -12.74 -4.52
CA GLY A 34 18.94 -12.24 -5.17
C GLY A 34 18.76 -11.78 -6.61
N ASN A 35 17.53 -11.40 -6.99
CA ASN A 35 17.21 -10.85 -8.32
C ASN A 35 17.32 -9.32 -8.34
N ASP A 36 17.37 -8.75 -9.54
CA ASP A 36 17.44 -7.29 -9.73
C ASP A 36 16.03 -6.66 -9.65
N TRP A 37 15.72 -6.02 -8.53
CA TRP A 37 14.43 -5.35 -8.35
C TRP A 37 14.25 -4.12 -9.25
N ARG A 38 15.33 -3.45 -9.67
CA ARG A 38 15.23 -2.27 -10.55
C ARG A 38 14.74 -2.68 -11.94
N ALA A 39 15.16 -3.84 -12.43
CA ALA A 39 14.70 -4.39 -13.70
C ALA A 39 13.19 -4.71 -13.67
N ILE A 40 12.71 -5.27 -12.55
CA ILE A 40 11.28 -5.60 -12.37
C ILE A 40 10.46 -4.32 -12.21
N GLU A 41 10.90 -3.36 -11.39
CA GLU A 41 10.26 -2.06 -11.22
C GLU A 41 10.11 -1.31 -12.55
N ALA A 42 11.19 -1.21 -13.32
CA ALA A 42 11.16 -0.54 -14.63
C ALA A 42 10.16 -1.20 -15.59
N GLY A 43 10.15 -2.53 -15.65
CA GLY A 43 9.21 -3.28 -16.48
C GLY A 43 7.76 -3.10 -16.03
N ALA A 44 7.50 -3.23 -14.73
CA ALA A 44 6.16 -3.11 -14.16
C ALA A 44 5.58 -1.71 -14.37
N HIS A 45 6.34 -0.66 -14.07
CA HIS A 45 5.89 0.72 -14.24
C HIS A 45 5.75 1.12 -15.71
N ALA A 46 6.61 0.63 -16.61
CA ALA A 46 6.43 0.83 -18.04
C ALA A 46 5.17 0.12 -18.56
N PHE A 47 4.91 -1.12 -18.11
CA PHE A 47 3.72 -1.87 -18.48
C PHE A 47 2.43 -1.20 -18.00
N ALA A 48 2.44 -0.63 -16.79
CA ALA A 48 1.32 0.14 -16.24
C ALA A 48 0.92 1.35 -17.11
N ALA A 49 1.86 1.91 -17.88
CA ALA A 49 1.65 3.04 -18.79
C ALA A 49 1.46 2.65 -20.26
N MET A 50 1.55 1.37 -20.60
CA MET A 50 1.64 0.91 -22.01
C MET A 50 0.38 1.21 -22.83
N SER A 51 -0.76 1.43 -22.18
CA SER A 51 -2.03 1.80 -22.83
C SER A 51 -2.17 3.32 -23.14
N GLY A 52 -1.16 4.12 -22.81
CA GLY A 52 -1.17 5.58 -22.98
C GLY A 52 -1.64 6.37 -21.74
N LYS A 53 -2.13 5.68 -20.70
CA LYS A 53 -2.43 6.25 -19.38
C LYS A 53 -1.81 5.36 -18.30
N TYR A 54 -1.22 5.96 -17.27
CA TYR A 54 -0.67 5.19 -16.16
C TYR A 54 -1.80 4.59 -15.32
N SER A 55 -1.83 3.27 -15.17
CA SER A 55 -2.96 2.54 -14.61
C SER A 55 -2.55 1.47 -13.57
N PRO A 56 -3.48 1.00 -12.73
CA PRO A 56 -3.20 -0.07 -11.77
C PRO A 56 -2.73 -1.37 -12.44
N LEU A 57 -1.72 -2.03 -11.87
CA LEU A 57 -1.23 -3.35 -12.30
C LEU A 57 -2.20 -4.49 -11.98
N THR A 58 -3.17 -4.23 -11.10
CA THR A 58 -4.17 -5.20 -10.66
C THR A 58 -5.56 -4.82 -11.13
N LYS A 59 -6.45 -5.80 -11.23
CA LYS A 59 -7.90 -5.57 -11.42
C LYS A 59 -8.65 -6.18 -10.24
N TYR A 60 -9.69 -5.49 -9.78
CA TYR A 60 -10.64 -6.04 -8.83
C TYR A 60 -12.06 -5.91 -9.37
N TYR A 61 -12.82 -6.99 -9.28
CA TYR A 61 -14.21 -7.03 -9.68
C TYR A 61 -14.97 -8.06 -8.86
N LYS A 62 -16.29 -8.08 -9.01
CA LYS A 62 -17.18 -9.03 -8.35
C LYS A 62 -17.65 -10.06 -9.38
N ASN A 63 -17.54 -11.35 -9.08
CA ASN A 63 -18.08 -12.40 -9.95
C ASN A 63 -19.63 -12.50 -9.81
N GLU A 64 -20.25 -13.39 -10.58
CA GLU A 64 -21.70 -13.62 -10.56
C GLU A 64 -22.24 -14.06 -9.18
N ASN A 65 -21.43 -14.81 -8.41
CA ASN A 65 -21.79 -15.28 -7.06
C ASN A 65 -21.62 -14.19 -5.98
N GLY A 66 -20.94 -13.11 -6.34
CA GLY A 66 -20.67 -12.00 -5.48
C GLY A 66 -19.33 -12.03 -4.73
N ASP A 67 -18.45 -12.96 -5.08
CA ASP A 67 -17.09 -13.02 -4.55
C ASP A 67 -16.21 -11.92 -5.15
N LEU A 68 -15.31 -11.41 -4.32
CA LEU A 68 -14.28 -10.48 -4.77
C LEU A 68 -13.19 -11.25 -5.53
N ILE A 69 -12.99 -10.91 -6.80
CA ILE A 69 -11.91 -11.43 -7.63
C ILE A 69 -10.81 -10.36 -7.75
N GLY A 70 -9.57 -10.78 -7.54
CA GLY A 70 -8.37 -9.98 -7.76
C GLY A 70 -7.50 -10.63 -8.83
N GLU A 71 -7.06 -9.84 -9.81
CA GLU A 71 -6.15 -10.26 -10.86
C GLU A 71 -4.93 -9.34 -10.90
N ILE A 72 -3.80 -9.87 -11.35
CA ILE A 72 -2.58 -9.11 -11.58
C ILE A 72 -1.88 -9.62 -12.83
N THR A 73 -1.33 -8.69 -13.61
CA THR A 73 -0.41 -9.01 -14.71
C THR A 73 0.85 -8.18 -14.53
N LEU A 74 2.00 -8.85 -14.42
CA LEU A 74 3.27 -8.19 -14.15
C LEU A 74 4.36 -8.77 -15.06
N PRO A 75 5.12 -7.92 -15.81
CA PRO A 75 6.27 -8.38 -16.55
C PRO A 75 7.42 -8.71 -15.58
N VAL A 76 7.71 -10.00 -15.43
CA VAL A 76 8.75 -10.51 -14.52
C VAL A 76 9.91 -11.11 -15.31
N ALA A 77 11.05 -10.44 -15.28
CA ALA A 77 12.32 -10.97 -15.79
C ALA A 77 13.18 -11.42 -14.60
N VAL A 78 13.04 -12.69 -14.19
CA VAL A 78 13.73 -13.27 -13.04
C VAL A 78 14.61 -14.46 -13.42
N GLY A 79 15.68 -14.67 -12.65
CA GLY A 79 16.62 -15.77 -12.81
C GLY A 79 16.65 -16.70 -11.59
N LEU A 80 16.81 -18.00 -11.85
CA LEU A 80 17.19 -19.01 -10.85
C LEU A 80 18.67 -19.44 -11.00
N ILE A 81 19.29 -19.08 -12.13
CA ILE A 81 20.65 -19.47 -12.49
C ILE A 81 21.37 -18.22 -13.00
N GLY A 82 22.17 -17.58 -12.14
CA GLY A 82 23.02 -16.45 -12.52
C GLY A 82 22.90 -15.25 -11.58
N GLY A 83 23.99 -14.48 -11.43
CA GLY A 83 24.05 -13.34 -10.52
C GLY A 83 24.06 -13.72 -9.04
N ALA A 84 23.51 -12.85 -8.19
CA ALA A 84 23.50 -13.02 -6.73
C ALA A 84 22.66 -14.23 -6.26
N THR A 85 21.71 -14.71 -7.07
CA THR A 85 20.86 -15.89 -6.76
C THR A 85 21.66 -17.15 -6.40
N LYS A 86 22.83 -17.36 -7.02
CA LYS A 86 23.72 -18.51 -6.73
C LYS A 86 24.94 -18.16 -5.88
N THR A 87 25.37 -16.90 -5.84
CA THR A 87 26.58 -16.52 -5.10
C THR A 87 26.26 -16.08 -3.67
N HIS A 88 25.08 -15.51 -3.41
CA HIS A 88 24.68 -15.08 -2.09
C HIS A 88 24.08 -16.25 -1.28
N PRO A 89 24.67 -16.65 -0.14
CA PRO A 89 24.23 -17.82 0.64
C PRO A 89 22.76 -17.73 1.07
N VAL A 90 22.32 -16.56 1.54
CA VAL A 90 20.91 -16.34 1.96
C VAL A 90 19.94 -16.46 0.78
N ALA A 91 20.27 -15.92 -0.39
CA ALA A 91 19.40 -15.99 -1.57
C ALA A 91 19.14 -17.45 -1.99
N ARG A 92 20.17 -18.30 -1.93
CA ARG A 92 20.04 -19.74 -2.17
C ARG A 92 19.10 -20.41 -1.18
N VAL A 93 19.19 -20.04 0.10
CA VAL A 93 18.31 -20.58 1.15
C VAL A 93 16.86 -20.13 0.90
N CYS A 94 16.63 -18.86 0.57
CA CYS A 94 15.31 -18.34 0.24
C CYS A 94 14.68 -19.05 -0.97
N VAL A 95 15.44 -19.24 -2.06
CA VAL A 95 14.97 -19.98 -3.24
C VAL A 95 14.66 -21.44 -2.87
N LYS A 96 15.49 -22.08 -2.04
CA LYS A 96 15.24 -23.44 -1.55
C LYS A 96 13.97 -23.51 -0.67
N LEU A 97 13.74 -22.52 0.18
CA LEU A 97 12.55 -22.42 1.04
C LEU A 97 11.27 -22.26 0.21
N LEU A 98 11.32 -21.44 -0.86
CA LEU A 98 10.20 -21.28 -1.79
C LEU A 98 9.90 -22.56 -2.58
N GLY A 99 10.89 -23.44 -2.77
CA GLY A 99 10.71 -24.72 -3.46
C GLY A 99 10.44 -24.60 -4.97
N VAL A 100 10.65 -23.41 -5.55
CA VAL A 100 10.43 -23.15 -6.97
C VAL A 100 11.45 -23.89 -7.84
N LYS A 101 10.96 -24.49 -8.92
CA LYS A 101 11.74 -25.30 -9.86
C LYS A 101 12.02 -24.58 -11.17
N SER A 102 11.28 -23.52 -11.46
CA SER A 102 11.40 -22.73 -12.70
C SER A 102 11.30 -21.24 -12.45
N THR A 103 11.87 -20.43 -13.36
CA THR A 103 11.74 -18.97 -13.33
C THR A 103 10.29 -18.53 -13.47
N ARG A 104 9.47 -19.33 -14.18
CA ARG A 104 8.04 -19.14 -14.28
C ARG A 104 7.35 -19.24 -12.92
N GLU A 105 7.63 -20.30 -12.16
CA GLU A 105 7.08 -20.47 -10.81
C GLU A 105 7.49 -19.32 -9.89
N LEU A 106 8.74 -18.84 -9.98
CA LEU A 106 9.16 -17.65 -9.23
C LEU A 106 8.36 -16.41 -9.65
N GLY A 107 8.14 -16.22 -10.95
CA GLY A 107 7.30 -15.14 -11.47
C GLY A 107 5.85 -15.19 -10.96
N GLU A 108 5.27 -16.38 -10.91
CA GLU A 108 3.92 -16.62 -10.37
C GLU A 108 3.86 -16.30 -8.86
N VAL A 109 4.90 -16.67 -8.09
CA VAL A 109 5.03 -16.27 -6.68
C VAL A 109 5.12 -14.76 -6.52
N LEU A 110 5.92 -14.07 -7.34
CA LEU A 110 6.03 -12.61 -7.29
C LEU A 110 4.68 -11.93 -7.57
N ALA A 111 3.97 -12.38 -8.61
CA ALA A 111 2.65 -11.87 -8.94
C ALA A 111 1.65 -12.10 -7.80
N ALA A 112 1.60 -13.31 -7.23
CA ALA A 112 0.72 -13.65 -6.12
C ALA A 112 1.01 -12.80 -4.87
N VAL A 113 2.29 -12.62 -4.51
CA VAL A 113 2.70 -11.76 -3.38
C VAL A 113 2.34 -10.30 -3.64
N GLY A 114 2.55 -9.80 -4.85
CA GLY A 114 2.17 -8.44 -5.24
C GLY A 114 0.66 -8.21 -5.12
N LEU A 115 -0.16 -9.16 -5.57
CA LEU A 115 -1.61 -9.10 -5.44
C LEU A 115 -2.05 -9.17 -3.97
N ALA A 116 -1.46 -10.06 -3.17
CA ALA A 116 -1.77 -10.19 -1.74
C ALA A 116 -1.43 -8.90 -0.97
N GLN A 117 -0.27 -8.30 -1.25
CA GLN A 117 0.17 -7.05 -0.63
C GLN A 117 -0.75 -5.89 -1.03
N ASN A 118 -1.18 -5.84 -2.29
CA ASN A 118 -2.14 -4.86 -2.75
C ASN A 118 -3.52 -5.04 -2.09
N PHE A 119 -4.03 -6.28 -2.01
CA PHE A 119 -5.28 -6.58 -1.33
C PHE A 119 -5.25 -6.14 0.13
N ALA A 120 -4.17 -6.44 0.85
CA ALA A 120 -3.98 -6.02 2.22
C ALA A 120 -4.00 -4.49 2.35
N ALA A 121 -3.33 -3.77 1.45
CA ALA A 121 -3.32 -2.31 1.43
C ALA A 121 -4.71 -1.71 1.13
N LEU A 122 -5.44 -2.25 0.14
CA LEU A 122 -6.80 -1.80 -0.17
C LEU A 122 -7.77 -2.09 0.96
N ARG A 123 -7.65 -3.26 1.58
CA ARG A 123 -8.48 -3.63 2.74
C ARG A 123 -8.20 -2.67 3.90
N ALA A 124 -6.94 -2.46 4.24
CA ALA A 124 -6.49 -1.53 5.26
C ALA A 124 -7.06 -0.11 5.05
N LEU A 125 -7.00 0.41 3.83
CA LEU A 125 -7.51 1.75 3.50
C LEU A 125 -9.03 1.83 3.49
N ALA A 126 -9.71 0.75 3.12
CA ALA A 126 -11.17 0.67 3.08
C ALA A 126 -11.79 0.35 4.45
N THR A 127 -11.00 -0.14 5.42
CA THR A 127 -11.46 -0.41 6.78
C THR A 127 -11.20 0.79 7.68
N GLU A 128 -12.20 1.18 8.48
CA GLU A 128 -12.18 2.36 9.34
C GLU A 128 -11.00 2.40 10.33
N GLY A 129 -10.43 1.26 10.72
CA GLY A 129 -9.42 1.20 11.79
C GLY A 129 -8.17 2.05 11.56
N ILE A 130 -7.69 2.16 10.31
CA ILE A 130 -6.51 3.01 10.00
C ILE A 130 -6.91 4.47 9.82
N GLN A 131 -8.09 4.73 9.24
CA GLN A 131 -8.64 6.08 9.15
C GLN A 131 -8.86 6.66 10.54
N ALA A 132 -9.46 5.93 11.48
CA ALA A 132 -9.66 6.38 12.86
C ALA A 132 -8.32 6.70 13.57
N GLY A 133 -7.30 5.86 13.39
CA GLY A 133 -5.96 6.10 13.94
C GLY A 133 -5.27 7.34 13.35
N HIS A 134 -5.31 7.50 12.02
CA HIS A 134 -4.77 8.67 11.34
C HIS A 134 -5.56 9.94 11.65
N MET A 135 -6.89 9.87 11.72
CA MET A 135 -7.75 11.00 12.09
C MET A 135 -7.51 11.43 13.53
N LYS A 136 -7.25 10.49 14.45
CA LYS A 136 -6.84 10.81 15.83
C LYS A 136 -5.49 11.54 15.86
N LEU A 137 -4.50 11.08 15.08
CA LEU A 137 -3.21 11.77 14.99
C LEU A 137 -3.35 13.14 14.31
N HIS A 138 -4.16 13.25 13.26
CA HIS A 138 -4.44 14.49 12.55
C HIS A 138 -5.13 15.51 13.47
N ALA A 139 -6.14 15.08 14.23
CA ALA A 139 -6.80 15.91 15.24
C ALA A 139 -5.81 16.40 16.31
N LYS A 140 -4.89 15.55 16.79
CA LYS A 140 -3.81 15.97 17.69
C LYS A 140 -2.91 17.04 17.06
N ASN A 141 -2.52 16.87 15.80
CA ASN A 141 -1.69 17.87 15.09
C ASN A 141 -2.42 19.22 14.97
N ILE A 142 -3.72 19.21 14.66
CA ILE A 142 -4.53 20.44 14.61
C ILE A 142 -4.63 21.08 16.01
N ALA A 143 -4.83 20.29 17.07
CA ALA A 143 -4.86 20.80 18.43
C ALA A 143 -3.54 21.48 18.83
N VAL A 144 -2.40 20.87 18.46
CA VAL A 144 -1.06 21.46 18.66
C VAL A 144 -0.90 22.76 17.89
N LEU A 145 -1.32 22.80 16.62
CA LEU A 145 -1.29 24.01 15.78
C LEU A 145 -2.19 25.14 16.32
N ALA A 146 -3.30 24.79 16.97
CA ALA A 146 -4.17 25.74 17.64
C ALA A 146 -3.57 26.29 18.97
N GLY A 147 -2.47 25.70 19.46
CA GLY A 147 -1.76 26.14 20.66
C GLY A 147 -2.04 25.30 21.91
N ALA A 148 -2.71 24.15 21.80
CA ALA A 148 -2.93 23.25 22.92
C ALA A 148 -1.61 22.68 23.45
N LYS A 149 -1.50 22.55 24.78
CA LYS A 149 -0.28 22.03 25.46
C LYS A 149 -0.63 20.96 26.49
N GLY A 150 0.29 20.00 26.66
CA GLY A 150 0.16 18.94 27.66
C GLY A 150 -1.11 18.10 27.49
N GLY A 151 -1.82 17.82 28.58
CA GLY A 151 -3.03 17.01 28.59
C GLY A 151 -4.19 17.57 27.76
N LEU A 152 -4.19 18.87 27.45
CA LEU A 152 -5.24 19.49 26.62
C LEU A 152 -5.22 19.02 25.16
N ILE A 153 -4.07 18.56 24.65
CA ILE A 153 -3.96 18.07 23.26
C ILE A 153 -4.87 16.87 23.04
N ASP A 154 -4.85 15.92 23.97
CA ASP A 154 -5.65 14.69 23.87
C ASP A 154 -7.13 14.97 24.05
N VAL A 155 -7.49 15.86 24.99
CA VAL A 155 -8.89 16.26 25.25
C VAL A 155 -9.50 16.99 24.05
N ILE A 156 -8.78 17.95 23.48
CA ILE A 156 -9.25 18.72 22.32
C ILE A 156 -9.33 17.83 21.08
N ALA A 157 -8.32 16.99 20.85
CA ALA A 157 -8.35 16.04 19.74
C ALA A 157 -9.51 15.06 19.84
N GLN A 158 -9.81 14.56 21.05
CA GLN A 158 -10.93 13.65 21.26
C GLN A 158 -12.28 14.32 21.02
N LYS A 159 -12.51 15.53 21.58
CA LYS A 159 -13.75 16.29 21.31
C LYS A 159 -13.94 16.61 19.82
N MET A 160 -12.88 16.99 19.09
CA MET A 160 -12.98 17.24 17.65
C MET A 160 -13.39 16.00 16.86
N VAL A 161 -12.90 14.82 17.27
CA VAL A 161 -13.25 13.53 16.64
C VAL A 161 -14.70 13.15 16.99
N GLU A 162 -15.12 13.30 18.24
CA GLU A 162 -16.51 13.03 18.68
C GLU A 162 -17.53 13.95 17.99
N GLU A 163 -17.18 15.21 17.79
CA GLU A 163 -18.03 16.19 17.07
C GLU A 163 -17.93 16.09 15.54
N ASN A 164 -17.03 15.24 15.02
CA ASN A 164 -16.72 15.12 13.60
C ASN A 164 -16.33 16.47 12.93
N LYS A 165 -15.69 17.36 13.70
CA LYS A 165 -15.26 18.72 13.29
C LYS A 165 -13.76 18.90 13.52
N ILE A 166 -12.97 18.39 12.59
CA ILE A 166 -11.51 18.37 12.70
C ILE A 166 -10.94 19.51 11.86
N ASN A 167 -10.93 20.72 12.44
CA ASN A 167 -10.38 21.92 11.81
C ASN A 167 -9.81 22.90 12.85
N SER A 168 -8.97 23.82 12.40
CA SER A 168 -8.24 24.76 13.26
C SER A 168 -9.15 25.72 14.02
N ASP A 169 -10.29 26.10 13.46
CA ASP A 169 -11.21 27.02 14.12
C ASP A 169 -11.89 26.36 15.32
N ARG A 170 -12.39 25.14 15.15
CA ARG A 170 -12.96 24.38 16.27
C ARG A 170 -11.93 24.05 17.34
N ALA A 171 -10.70 23.75 16.95
CA ALA A 171 -9.60 23.53 17.90
C ALA A 171 -9.34 24.77 18.77
N ARG A 172 -9.41 25.99 18.21
CA ARG A 172 -9.24 27.24 18.97
C ARG A 172 -10.43 27.53 19.88
N GLU A 173 -11.65 27.23 19.46
CA GLU A 173 -12.84 27.33 20.31
C GLU A 173 -12.72 26.42 21.54
N LEU A 174 -12.43 25.14 21.31
CA LEU A 174 -12.25 24.15 22.37
C LEU A 174 -11.10 24.53 23.31
N LEU A 175 -10.00 25.08 22.78
CA LEU A 175 -8.91 25.57 23.61
C LEU A 175 -9.35 26.72 24.52
N LYS A 176 -10.17 27.66 24.03
CA LYS A 176 -10.72 28.74 24.87
C LYS A 176 -11.71 28.23 25.92
N GLU A 177 -12.59 27.30 25.54
CA GLU A 177 -13.57 26.68 26.44
C GLU A 177 -12.92 25.91 27.59
N LEU A 178 -11.76 25.27 27.34
CA LEU A 178 -11.07 24.40 28.29
C LEU A 178 -9.89 25.07 29.03
N SER A 179 -9.48 26.27 28.60
CA SER A 179 -8.42 27.06 29.24
C SER A 179 -8.94 28.26 30.03
N GLY A 180 -10.26 28.51 30.00
CA GLY A 180 -10.95 29.47 30.87
C GLY A 180 -11.48 28.78 32.11
#